data_AF-A0A4W5KQQ7-F1
#
_entry.id   AF-A0A4W5KQQ7-F1
#
_cell.length_a   1.000
_cell.length_b   1.000
_cell.length_c   1.000
_cell.angle_alpha   90.00
_cell.angle_beta   90.00
_cell.angle_gamma   90.00
#
_symmetry.space_group_name_H-M   'P 1'
#
loop_
_entity.id
_entity.type
_entity.pdbx_description
1 polymer ?
#
loop_
_entity_poly.entity_id
_entity_poly.type
_entity_poly.pdbx_seq_one_letter_code
_entity_poly.pdbx_strand_id
1 'polypeptide(L)'
;MSSLLPQVFHCLNEILELCHNFCSLVSQNVAPLDERGTAQLDILVKGFSRQSFLLFKILSGVRNHQINSDLAQLLLRLDYNKYYTQSGGTLGSF
;
A
#
# COMPACT_ATOMS: atom_id res chain seq x y z
N MET A 1 25.69 -1.38 -2.28
CA MET A 1 24.48 -0.82 -2.94
C MET A 1 23.44 -1.90 -3.22
N SER A 2 23.19 -2.83 -2.27
CA SER A 2 22.60 -4.15 -2.57
C SER A 2 21.44 -4.59 -1.65
N SER A 3 20.93 -3.75 -0.74
CA SER A 3 19.94 -4.15 0.28
C SER A 3 18.52 -3.60 0.09
N LEU A 4 18.26 -2.74 -0.90
CA LEU A 4 16.97 -2.04 -1.06
C LEU A 4 15.91 -2.86 -1.83
N LEU A 5 16.30 -3.54 -2.91
CA LEU A 5 15.38 -4.38 -3.69
C LEU A 5 14.72 -5.49 -2.85
N PRO A 6 15.47 -6.23 -2.00
CA PRO A 6 14.88 -7.24 -1.12
C PRO A 6 13.85 -6.66 -0.16
N GLN A 7 14.07 -5.42 0.33
CA GLN A 7 13.14 -4.76 1.25
C GLN A 7 11.88 -4.29 0.53
N VAL A 8 11.99 -3.76 -0.68
CA VAL A 8 10.84 -3.42 -1.53
C VAL A 8 10.01 -4.67 -1.82
N PHE A 9 10.66 -5.75 -2.24
CA PHE A 9 10.00 -7.01 -2.55
C PHE A 9 9.29 -7.61 -1.32
N HIS A 10 9.95 -7.61 -0.16
CA HIS A 10 9.34 -8.06 1.08
C HIS A 10 8.11 -7.22 1.45
N CYS A 11 8.20 -5.89 1.34
CA CYS A 11 7.07 -5.01 1.63
C CYS A 11 5.89 -5.22 0.67
N LEU A 12 6.16 -5.45 -0.62
CA LEU A 12 5.11 -5.78 -1.60
C LEU A 12 4.44 -7.12 -1.30
N ASN A 13 5.19 -8.15 -0.91
CA ASN A 13 4.61 -9.44 -0.53
C ASN A 13 3.74 -9.32 0.72
N GLU A 14 4.19 -8.61 1.75
CA GLU A 14 3.40 -8.35 2.96
C GLU A 14 2.07 -7.64 2.64
N ILE A 15 2.10 -6.65 1.74
CA ILE A 15 0.87 -5.98 1.27
C ILE A 15 -0.06 -6.98 0.58
N LEU A 16 0.49 -7.83 -0.29
CA LEU A 16 -0.29 -8.84 -1.02
C LEU A 16 -0.91 -9.87 -0.06
N GLU A 17 -0.16 -10.35 0.93
CA GLU A 17 -0.65 -11.27 1.95
C GLU A 17 -1.78 -10.64 2.79
N LEU A 18 -1.64 -9.37 3.18
CA LEU A 18 -2.72 -8.62 3.86
C LEU A 18 -3.99 -8.54 3.00
N CYS A 19 -3.86 -8.31 1.70
CA CYS A 19 -4.99 -8.33 0.77
C CYS A 19 -5.64 -9.72 0.66
N HIS A 20 -4.85 -10.79 0.62
CA HIS A 20 -5.37 -12.16 0.63
C HIS A 20 -6.10 -12.49 1.93
N ASN A 21 -5.55 -12.09 3.07
CA ASN A 21 -6.17 -12.28 4.38
C ASN A 21 -7.48 -11.49 4.48
N PHE A 22 -7.53 -10.27 3.95
CA PHE A 22 -8.77 -9.50 3.85
C PHE A 22 -9.81 -10.19 2.96
N CYS A 23 -9.41 -10.67 1.78
CA CYS A 23 -10.31 -11.39 0.88
C CYS A 23 -10.88 -12.65 1.55
N SER A 24 -10.04 -13.40 2.27
CA SER A 24 -10.45 -14.56 3.06
C SER A 24 -11.44 -14.17 4.17
N LEU A 25 -11.14 -13.10 4.92
CA LEU A 25 -12.02 -12.59 5.97
C LEU A 25 -13.40 -12.19 5.41
N VAL A 26 -13.45 -11.48 4.29
CA VAL A 26 -14.71 -11.08 3.66
C VAL A 26 -15.47 -12.28 3.09
N SER A 27 -14.77 -13.22 2.46
CA SER A 27 -15.39 -14.39 1.84
C SER A 27 -15.98 -15.37 2.86
N GLN A 28 -15.43 -15.42 4.07
CA GLN A 28 -15.94 -16.26 5.17
C GLN A 28 -17.16 -15.65 5.87
N ASN A 29 -17.41 -14.34 5.72
CA ASN A 29 -18.49 -13.64 6.39
C ASN A 29 -19.63 -13.32 5.42
N VAL A 30 -20.65 -14.20 5.37
CA VAL A 30 -21.91 -13.98 4.64
C VAL A 30 -22.83 -12.98 5.36
N ALA A 31 -22.56 -12.72 6.65
CA ALA A 31 -23.28 -11.80 7.52
C ALA A 31 -22.36 -10.63 7.94
N PRO A 32 -22.90 -9.55 8.56
CA PRO A 32 -22.07 -8.47 9.11
C PRO A 32 -20.98 -9.03 10.02
N LEU A 33 -19.77 -8.46 9.93
CA LEU A 33 -18.64 -8.88 10.74
C LEU A 33 -19.01 -8.83 12.23
N ASP A 34 -18.76 -9.94 12.93
CA ASP A 34 -18.86 -9.97 14.38
C ASP A 34 -17.71 -9.15 15.02
N GLU A 35 -17.72 -9.03 16.35
CA GLU A 35 -16.72 -8.24 17.07
C GLU A 35 -15.29 -8.74 16.80
N ARG A 36 -15.12 -10.06 16.63
CA ARG A 36 -13.84 -10.69 16.29
C ARG A 36 -13.41 -10.36 14.86
N GLY A 37 -14.32 -10.45 13.90
CA GLY A 37 -14.07 -10.06 12.52
C GLY A 37 -13.71 -8.58 12.39
N THR A 38 -14.35 -7.72 13.18
CA THR A 38 -14.05 -6.29 13.23
C THR A 38 -12.65 -6.02 13.81
N ALA A 39 -12.26 -6.74 14.88
CA ALA A 39 -10.90 -6.66 15.43
C ALA A 39 -9.84 -7.16 14.43
N GLN A 40 -10.11 -8.25 13.71
CA GLN A 40 -9.22 -8.74 12.66
C GLN A 40 -9.10 -7.73 11.50
N LEU A 41 -10.21 -7.12 11.10
CA LEU A 41 -10.21 -6.07 10.08
C LEU A 41 -9.35 -4.86 10.50
N ASP A 42 -9.45 -4.41 11.75
CA ASP A 42 -8.63 -3.30 12.26
C ASP A 42 -7.13 -3.62 12.23
N ILE A 43 -6.75 -4.87 12.55
CA ILE A 43 -5.36 -5.34 12.43
C ILE A 43 -4.90 -5.29 10.96
N LEU A 44 -5.72 -5.77 10.02
CA LEU A 44 -5.40 -5.76 8.59
C LEU A 44 -5.25 -4.32 8.06
N VAL A 45 -6.14 -3.41 8.44
CA VAL A 45 -6.07 -1.99 8.05
C VAL A 45 -4.79 -1.34 8.57
N LYS A 46 -4.46 -1.55 9.84
CA LYS A 46 -3.22 -1.03 10.44
C LYS A 46 -1.98 -1.60 9.76
N GLY A 47 -1.98 -2.90 9.48
CA GLY A 47 -0.91 -3.59 8.75
C GLY A 47 -0.70 -2.99 7.36
N PHE A 48 -1.79 -2.84 6.60
CA PHE A 48 -1.74 -2.32 5.23
C PHE A 48 -1.25 -0.87 5.20
N SER A 49 -1.74 -0.02 6.10
CA SER A 49 -1.30 1.37 6.22
C SER A 49 0.20 1.47 6.54
N ARG A 50 0.68 0.65 7.48
CA ARG A 50 2.10 0.61 7.88
C ARG A 50 2.99 0.16 6.73
N GLN A 51 2.64 -0.94 6.04
CA GLN A 51 3.44 -1.45 4.93
C GLN A 51 3.42 -0.50 3.74
N SER A 52 2.26 0.05 3.38
CA SER A 52 2.16 1.07 2.33
C SER A 52 3.05 2.28 2.63
N PHE A 53 3.02 2.79 3.86
CA PHE A 53 3.88 3.90 4.28
C PHE A 53 5.37 3.54 4.19
N LEU A 54 5.76 2.34 4.62
CA LEU A 54 7.14 1.87 4.54
C LEU A 54 7.60 1.76 3.08
N LEU A 55 6.79 1.20 2.20
CA LEU A 55 7.05 1.11 0.76
C LEU A 55 7.32 2.50 0.17
N PHE A 56 6.44 3.47 0.43
CA PHE A 56 6.64 4.85 -0.03
C PHE A 56 7.92 5.47 0.51
N LYS A 57 8.25 5.25 1.79
CA LYS A 57 9.48 5.76 2.41
C LYS A 57 10.74 5.15 1.77
N ILE A 58 10.74 3.84 1.53
CA ILE A 58 11.85 3.12 0.90
C ILE A 58 12.05 3.65 -0.52
N LEU A 59 10.99 3.67 -1.33
CA LEU A 59 11.07 4.11 -2.72
C LEU A 59 11.52 5.58 -2.79
N SER A 60 11.00 6.45 -1.92
CA SER A 60 11.43 7.85 -1.80
C SER A 60 12.92 8.01 -1.42
N GLY A 61 13.44 7.11 -0.58
CA GLY A 61 14.86 7.07 -0.22
C GLY A 61 15.78 6.67 -1.38
N VAL A 62 15.30 5.79 -2.28
CA VAL A 62 16.05 5.39 -3.48
C VAL A 62 16.15 6.54 -4.49
N ARG A 63 15.10 7.38 -4.62
CA ARG A 63 15.10 8.57 -5.48
C ARG A 63 16.29 9.50 -5.21
N ASN A 64 16.77 9.56 -3.96
CA ASN A 64 17.86 10.43 -3.55
C ASN A 64 19.26 9.85 -3.79
N HIS A 65 19.40 8.53 -4.02
CA HIS A 65 20.71 7.86 -4.15
C HIS A 65 20.96 7.22 -5.52
N GLN A 66 19.91 6.92 -6.28
CA GLN A 66 20.03 6.47 -7.67
C GLN A 66 19.08 7.30 -8.52
N ILE A 67 19.65 8.01 -9.50
CA ILE A 67 18.93 8.68 -10.58
C ILE A 67 18.36 7.60 -11.52
N ASN A 68 17.53 6.70 -11.00
CA ASN A 68 16.84 5.72 -11.82
C ASN A 68 15.49 6.34 -12.22
N SER A 69 15.45 6.83 -13.47
CA SER A 69 14.30 7.55 -14.01
C SER A 69 13.00 6.76 -13.89
N ASP A 70 13.08 5.43 -14.01
CA ASP A 70 11.92 4.54 -14.03
C ASP A 70 11.29 4.42 -12.64
N LEU A 71 12.12 4.37 -11.59
CA LEU A 71 11.63 4.35 -10.22
C LEU A 71 11.04 5.69 -9.80
N ALA A 72 11.67 6.80 -10.20
CA ALA A 72 11.15 8.13 -9.95
C ALA A 72 9.78 8.32 -10.65
N GLN A 73 9.63 7.82 -11.87
CA GLN A 73 8.34 7.82 -12.59
C GLN A 73 7.29 6.93 -11.92
N LEU A 74 7.66 5.74 -11.44
CA LEU A 74 6.75 4.86 -10.70
C LEU A 74 6.23 5.55 -9.43
N LEU A 75 7.12 6.16 -8.65
CA LEU A 75 6.77 6.92 -7.45
C LEU A 75 5.82 8.08 -7.75
N LEU A 76 6.15 8.88 -8.77
CA LEU A 76 5.31 9.98 -9.23
C LEU A 76 3.90 9.51 -9.59
N ARG A 77 3.79 8.39 -10.30
CA ARG A 77 2.50 7.78 -10.65
C ARG A 77 1.75 7.29 -9.42
N LEU A 78 2.43 6.66 -8.46
CA LEU A 78 1.79 6.20 -7.22
C LEU A 78 1.29 7.38 -6.37
N ASP A 79 2.11 8.42 -6.18
CA ASP A 79 1.73 9.63 -5.43
C ASP A 79 0.57 10.37 -6.12
N TYR A 80 0.64 10.54 -7.45
CA TYR A 80 -0.44 11.14 -8.23
C TYR A 80 -1.73 10.34 -8.11
N ASN A 81 -1.69 9.02 -8.29
CA ASN A 81 -2.86 8.17 -8.19
C ASN A 81 -3.46 8.17 -6.77
N LYS A 82 -2.61 8.20 -5.74
CA LYS A 82 -3.04 8.32 -4.35
C LYS A 82 -3.75 9.65 -4.09
N TYR A 83 -3.15 10.77 -4.49
CA TYR A 83 -3.75 12.10 -4.36
C TYR A 83 -5.05 12.21 -5.15
N TYR A 84 -5.09 11.69 -6.37
CA TYR A 84 -6.28 11.65 -7.21
C TYR A 84 -7.43 10.87 -6.55
N THR A 85 -7.13 9.70 -5.99
CA THR A 85 -8.10 8.86 -5.28
C THR A 85 -8.63 9.58 -4.02
N GLN A 86 -7.75 10.24 -3.27
CA GLN A 86 -8.14 11.04 -2.10
C GLN A 86 -8.99 12.26 -2.47
N SER A 87 -8.77 12.83 -3.65
CA SER A 87 -9.50 14.00 -4.17
C SER A 87 -10.81 13.62 -4.87
N GLY A 88 -11.31 12.39 -4.68
CA GLY A 88 -12.58 11.93 -5.27
C GLY A 88 -12.54 11.79 -6.79
N GLY A 89 -11.36 11.68 -7.40
CA GLY A 89 -11.21 11.48 -8.84
C GLY A 89 -11.65 12.66 -9.72
N THR A 90 -11.73 13.87 -9.17
CA THR A 90 -12.05 15.08 -9.95
C THR A 90 -10.82 15.99 -10.06
N LEU A 91 -10.02 15.77 -11.10
CA LEU A 91 -9.04 16.79 -11.51
C LEU A 91 -9.76 17.81 -12.38
N GLY A 92 -10.18 18.92 -11.77
CA GLY A 92 -10.66 20.10 -12.50
C GLY A 92 -12.03 20.66 -12.12
N SER A 93 -12.60 20.34 -10.96
CA SER A 93 -13.81 21.05 -10.52
C SER A 93 -13.43 22.41 -9.89
N PHE A 94 -13.13 23.39 -10.75
CA PHE A 94 -13.31 24.80 -10.44
C PHE A 94 -14.63 25.27 -11.06
#